data_AF-A0A9P6SWF8-F1
#
_entry.id   AF-A0A9P6SWF8-F1
#
_cell.length_a   1.000
_cell.length_b   1.000
_cell.length_c   1.000
_cell.angle_alpha   90.00
_cell.angle_beta   90.00
_cell.angle_gamma   90.00
#
_symmetry.space_group_name_H-M   'P 1'
#
loop_
_entity.id
_entity.type
_entity.pdbx_description
1 polymer ?
#
loop_
_entity_poly.entity_id
_entity_poly.type
_entity_poly.pdbx_seq_one_letter_code
_entity_poly.pdbx_strand_id
1 'polypeptide(L)'
;MTRIINHPQEFRVRGSSETMTMTDINHSQAFQLRGSFETTFIPSILDNTAGCQVIRWKDIQRVFKDIDCIMNEGNLVLFMTDDDLEDLIPLRIVHHPGITLEVVVGSPSVGAASVEPSDPPPMYSILHPILEKEKAPLDRPTVPQSDTSHVSATDIGLENQMGLQQTLRHLSIVHRRIRNILSNNRELYENPPPRLFFILPKASQARNNTGGPAPKQFQLYFLCDCGQHTSTYISKVRHEVHVAKHEGYDLERPKEFLERYGLYTMAMMQMIKYGFEEEGIVIPELTESDLTSNIEGAQRHINFATKSITSLIDETISYIQHLRDDIGGYSENDENKTELGTSREEESLDLQQIDSYLNIENEEQTLGNLSRIITQDRHVRWVCSDHSREIYRDSAVQELETFVDANQGTFIEEKGRVIMKIKSRAMAKEFYRIMSKNCGIQELETAFEFNASLKTLDVFSSVVTKANILSLSLNGQNINVGNTTCSRTFGPIMKIMCNKRIQSIQLQNFKDLHLHTNVPTVDVSDQL
;
A
#
# COMPACT_ATOMS: atom_id res chain seq x y z
N MET A 1 -26.52 -27.08 20.96
CA MET A 1 -26.63 -27.15 19.48
C MET A 1 -27.66 -26.13 19.05
N THR A 2 -27.22 -24.91 18.76
CA THR A 2 -28.09 -23.79 18.40
C THR A 2 -28.01 -23.62 16.88
N ARG A 3 -29.11 -23.92 16.18
CA ARG A 3 -29.22 -23.71 14.72
C ARG A 3 -29.36 -22.22 14.46
N ILE A 4 -28.34 -21.63 13.83
CA ILE A 4 -28.44 -20.30 13.22
C ILE A 4 -29.16 -20.48 11.88
N ILE A 5 -30.34 -19.88 11.76
CA ILE A 5 -31.10 -19.82 10.51
C ILE A 5 -30.68 -18.52 9.81
N ASN A 6 -29.90 -18.64 8.74
CA ASN A 6 -29.59 -17.49 7.88
C ASN A 6 -30.83 -17.15 7.03
N HIS A 7 -31.36 -15.94 7.21
CA HIS A 7 -32.33 -15.37 6.28
C HIS A 7 -31.60 -14.85 5.03
N PRO A 8 -32.04 -15.20 3.81
CA PRO A 8 -31.48 -14.64 2.59
C PRO A 8 -31.88 -13.15 2.45
N GLN A 9 -30.91 -12.28 2.16
CA GLN A 9 -31.18 -10.89 1.79
C GLN A 9 -31.76 -10.84 0.37
N GLU A 10 -32.96 -10.28 0.23
CA GLU A 10 -33.60 -10.02 -1.06
C GLU A 10 -33.16 -8.66 -1.61
N PHE A 11 -32.66 -8.62 -2.85
CA PHE A 11 -32.36 -7.38 -3.57
C PHE A 11 -33.51 -7.05 -4.54
N ARG A 12 -34.05 -5.83 -4.46
CA ARG A 12 -35.15 -5.37 -5.31
C ARG A 12 -34.64 -4.41 -6.36
N VAL A 13 -34.66 -4.83 -7.63
CA VAL A 13 -34.31 -3.99 -8.79
C VAL A 13 -35.53 -3.17 -9.20
N ARG A 14 -35.34 -1.88 -9.52
CA ARG A 14 -36.42 -0.99 -9.95
C ARG A 14 -36.66 -1.16 -11.45
N GLY A 15 -37.80 -1.77 -11.83
CA GLY A 15 -38.24 -1.85 -13.24
C GLY A 15 -38.69 -3.23 -13.71
N SER A 16 -38.44 -4.29 -12.94
CA SER A 16 -38.98 -5.63 -13.19
C SER A 16 -39.61 -6.18 -11.90
N SER A 17 -40.74 -6.87 -12.03
CA SER A 17 -41.41 -7.58 -10.93
C SER A 17 -40.72 -8.92 -10.59
N GLU A 18 -39.51 -9.14 -11.09
CA GLU A 18 -38.82 -10.43 -11.00
C GLU A 18 -37.69 -10.34 -9.97
N THR A 19 -37.80 -11.16 -8.93
CA THR A 19 -36.71 -11.43 -7.98
C THR A 19 -35.64 -12.23 -8.71
N MET A 20 -34.42 -11.68 -8.86
CA MET A 20 -33.28 -12.43 -9.38
C MET A 20 -32.97 -13.60 -8.44
N THR A 21 -32.87 -14.82 -8.98
CA THR A 21 -32.46 -15.98 -8.19
C THR A 21 -30.95 -15.92 -7.94
N MET A 22 -30.46 -16.58 -6.88
CA MET A 22 -29.00 -16.65 -6.62
C MET A 22 -28.20 -17.25 -7.79
N THR A 23 -28.83 -18.08 -8.61
CA THR A 23 -28.26 -18.60 -9.87
C THR A 23 -28.03 -17.51 -10.91
N ASP A 24 -28.89 -16.49 -10.97
CA ASP A 24 -28.77 -15.39 -11.94
C ASP A 24 -27.64 -14.42 -11.55
N ILE A 25 -27.34 -14.30 -10.25
CA ILE A 25 -26.24 -13.47 -9.74
C ILE A 25 -24.89 -14.03 -10.18
N ASN A 26 -24.75 -15.36 -10.25
CA ASN A 26 -23.50 -16.00 -10.69
C ASN A 26 -23.24 -15.89 -12.20
N HIS A 27 -24.26 -15.50 -12.98
CA HIS A 27 -24.16 -15.34 -14.43
C HIS A 27 -24.32 -13.88 -14.86
N SER A 28 -24.06 -12.94 -13.94
CA SER A 28 -24.10 -11.51 -14.24
C SER A 28 -22.97 -10.77 -13.53
N GLN A 29 -22.57 -9.65 -14.12
CA GLN A 29 -21.60 -8.72 -13.56
C GLN A 29 -22.31 -7.47 -13.08
N ALA A 30 -22.06 -7.07 -11.83
CA ALA A 30 -22.52 -5.80 -11.30
C ALA A 30 -21.63 -4.65 -11.81
N PHE A 31 -22.26 -3.58 -12.26
CA PHE A 31 -21.63 -2.33 -12.68
C PHE A 31 -22.28 -1.13 -12.01
N GLN A 32 -21.50 -0.11 -11.67
CA GLN A 32 -21.98 1.11 -11.03
C GLN A 32 -21.31 2.33 -11.68
N LEU A 33 -22.09 3.34 -12.06
CA LEU A 33 -21.53 4.58 -12.59
C LEU A 33 -20.74 5.28 -11.48
N ARG A 34 -19.52 5.77 -11.76
CA ARG A 34 -18.68 6.43 -10.75
C ARG A 34 -19.42 7.63 -10.13
N GLY A 35 -19.58 7.59 -8.79
CA GLY A 35 -20.34 8.60 -8.03
C GLY A 35 -21.86 8.36 -7.95
N SER A 36 -22.37 7.30 -8.57
CA SER A 36 -23.77 6.83 -8.41
C SER A 36 -23.84 5.72 -7.36
N PHE A 37 -25.02 5.51 -6.76
CA PHE A 37 -25.32 4.33 -5.92
C PHE A 37 -26.08 3.23 -6.69
N GLU A 38 -26.45 3.49 -7.94
CA GLU A 38 -27.25 2.58 -8.75
C GLU A 38 -26.36 1.51 -9.38
N THR A 39 -26.72 0.24 -9.14
CA THR A 39 -26.01 -0.92 -9.69
C THR A 39 -26.83 -1.54 -10.82
N THR A 40 -26.19 -1.75 -11.97
CA THR A 40 -26.77 -2.44 -13.12
C THR A 40 -26.07 -3.78 -13.32
N PHE A 41 -26.85 -4.82 -13.58
CA PHE A 41 -26.33 -6.17 -13.83
C PHE A 41 -26.33 -6.46 -15.33
N ILE A 42 -25.18 -6.88 -15.86
CA ILE A 42 -25.03 -7.30 -17.26
C ILE A 42 -24.73 -8.80 -17.29
N PRO A 43 -25.48 -9.63 -18.03
CA PRO A 43 -25.22 -11.05 -18.11
C PRO A 43 -23.82 -11.37 -18.65
N SER A 44 -23.16 -12.35 -18.03
CA SER A 44 -21.93 -12.94 -18.52
C SER A 44 -22.24 -14.02 -19.56
N ILE A 45 -21.30 -14.21 -20.49
CA ILE A 45 -21.36 -15.29 -21.47
C ILE A 45 -20.09 -16.14 -21.39
N LEU A 46 -20.21 -17.43 -21.70
CA LEU A 46 -19.05 -18.30 -21.81
C LEU A 46 -18.28 -17.97 -23.10
N ASP A 47 -17.03 -17.56 -22.97
CA ASP A 47 -16.10 -17.40 -24.08
C ASP A 47 -15.53 -18.76 -24.47
N ASN A 48 -15.87 -19.24 -25.66
CA ASN A 48 -15.41 -20.56 -26.12
C ASN A 48 -13.90 -20.63 -26.40
N THR A 49 -13.25 -19.49 -26.65
CA THR A 49 -11.82 -19.43 -26.93
C THR A 49 -11.02 -19.43 -25.63
N ALA A 50 -11.42 -18.61 -24.66
CA ALA A 50 -10.73 -18.49 -23.37
C ALA A 50 -11.20 -19.50 -22.32
N GLY A 51 -12.35 -20.14 -22.52
CA GLY A 51 -12.93 -21.11 -21.58
C GLY A 51 -13.42 -20.48 -20.26
N CYS A 52 -13.67 -19.17 -20.22
CA CYS A 52 -14.10 -18.44 -19.03
C CYS A 52 -15.34 -17.58 -19.30
N GLN A 53 -16.01 -17.12 -18.24
CA GLN A 53 -17.13 -16.17 -18.33
C GLN A 53 -16.60 -14.77 -18.62
N VAL A 54 -17.22 -14.05 -19.55
CA VAL A 54 -16.81 -12.72 -19.99
C VAL A 54 -18.00 -11.78 -20.13
N ILE A 55 -17.73 -10.47 -20.09
CA ILE A 55 -18.69 -9.42 -20.43
C ILE A 55 -18.20 -8.72 -21.70
N ARG A 56 -19.03 -8.67 -22.75
CA ARG A 56 -18.67 -7.98 -23.99
C ARG A 56 -18.75 -6.48 -23.79
N TRP A 57 -17.73 -5.76 -24.27
CA TRP A 57 -17.69 -4.30 -24.20
C TRP A 57 -18.93 -3.64 -24.81
N LYS A 58 -19.43 -4.17 -25.93
CA LYS A 58 -20.63 -3.67 -26.62
C LYS A 58 -21.91 -3.75 -25.77
N ASP A 59 -22.00 -4.73 -24.87
CA ASP A 59 -23.15 -4.85 -23.98
C ASP A 59 -23.05 -3.85 -22.82
N ILE A 60 -21.82 -3.55 -22.35
CA ILE A 60 -21.54 -2.46 -21.40
C ILE A 60 -21.90 -1.11 -22.02
N GLN A 61 -21.43 -0.83 -23.24
CA GLN A 61 -21.75 0.41 -23.98
C GLN A 61 -23.26 0.61 -24.23
N ARG A 62 -24.05 -0.47 -24.30
CA ARG A 62 -25.51 -0.38 -24.47
C ARG A 62 -26.19 0.16 -23.21
N VAL A 63 -25.64 -0.18 -22.04
CA VAL A 63 -26.15 0.25 -20.74
C VAL A 63 -25.60 1.62 -20.36
N PHE A 64 -24.30 1.81 -20.52
CA PHE A 64 -23.59 3.05 -20.18
C PHE A 64 -23.13 3.74 -21.46
N LYS A 65 -23.93 4.71 -21.92
CA LYS A 65 -23.56 5.55 -23.07
C LYS A 65 -22.32 6.37 -22.72
N ASP A 66 -21.46 6.57 -23.71
CA ASP A 66 -20.24 7.38 -23.60
C ASP A 66 -19.24 6.87 -22.55
N ILE A 67 -19.30 5.58 -22.22
CA ILE A 67 -18.31 4.91 -21.40
C ILE A 67 -16.91 5.07 -22.00
N ASP A 68 -15.98 5.52 -21.17
CA ASP A 68 -14.56 5.67 -21.50
C ASP A 68 -13.78 4.44 -21.00
N CYS A 69 -13.90 4.13 -19.70
CA CYS A 69 -13.21 2.99 -19.10
C CYS A 69 -13.97 2.34 -17.93
N ILE A 70 -13.48 1.19 -17.48
CA ILE A 70 -14.00 0.45 -16.33
C ILE A 70 -12.91 0.35 -15.27
N MET A 71 -13.29 0.57 -14.03
CA MET A 71 -12.40 0.54 -12.88
C MET A 71 -12.85 -0.53 -11.87
N ASN A 72 -11.91 -1.11 -11.15
CA ASN A 72 -12.13 -1.99 -10.01
C ASN A 72 -11.30 -1.46 -8.84
N GLU A 73 -11.95 -0.86 -7.83
CA GLU A 73 -11.27 -0.26 -6.67
C GLU A 73 -10.12 0.68 -7.09
N GLY A 74 -10.37 1.55 -8.07
CA GLY A 74 -9.36 2.49 -8.58
C GLY A 74 -8.36 1.91 -9.60
N ASN A 75 -8.41 0.62 -9.91
CA ASN A 75 -7.56 0.00 -10.94
C ASN A 75 -8.30 -0.15 -12.28
N LEU A 76 -7.64 0.17 -13.39
CA LEU A 76 -8.21 -0.01 -14.73
C LEU A 76 -8.42 -1.50 -15.05
N VAL A 77 -9.63 -1.88 -15.44
CA VAL A 77 -9.94 -3.22 -15.93
C VAL A 77 -9.57 -3.31 -17.41
N LEU A 78 -8.53 -4.07 -17.70
CA LEU A 78 -8.01 -4.25 -19.06
C LEU A 78 -8.90 -5.18 -19.90
N PHE A 79 -8.89 -4.98 -21.21
CA PHE A 79 -9.46 -5.94 -22.15
C PHE A 79 -8.65 -7.25 -22.13
N MET A 80 -9.33 -8.34 -22.46
CA MET A 80 -8.66 -9.61 -22.65
C MET A 80 -7.78 -9.56 -23.90
N THR A 81 -6.55 -10.04 -23.79
CA THR A 81 -5.59 -10.12 -24.89
C THR A 81 -5.31 -11.58 -25.27
N ASP A 82 -4.80 -11.81 -26.48
CA ASP A 82 -4.27 -13.11 -26.92
C ASP A 82 -2.81 -13.32 -26.48
N ASP A 83 -2.21 -14.43 -26.93
CA ASP A 83 -0.82 -14.80 -26.65
C ASP A 83 0.21 -13.80 -27.20
N ASP A 84 -0.19 -12.98 -28.17
CA ASP A 84 0.63 -11.92 -28.79
C ASP A 84 0.42 -10.55 -28.11
N LEU A 85 -0.39 -10.50 -27.04
CA LEU A 85 -0.77 -9.30 -26.28
C LEU A 85 -1.66 -8.32 -27.07
N GLU A 86 -2.30 -8.78 -28.13
CA GLU A 86 -3.27 -7.98 -28.88
C GLU A 86 -4.67 -8.15 -28.28
N ASP A 87 -5.45 -7.06 -28.25
CA ASP A 87 -6.81 -7.09 -27.70
C ASP A 87 -7.70 -8.04 -28.52
N LEU A 88 -8.37 -8.95 -27.81
CA LEU A 88 -9.29 -9.89 -28.45
C LEU A 88 -10.47 -9.16 -29.07
N ILE A 89 -10.75 -9.45 -30.35
CA ILE A 89 -11.94 -8.94 -31.06
C ILE A 89 -13.02 -10.04 -31.09
N PRO A 90 -14.27 -9.78 -30.66
CA PRO A 90 -14.79 -8.52 -30.11
C PRO A 90 -14.28 -8.22 -28.69
N LEU A 91 -14.07 -6.93 -28.37
CA LEU A 91 -13.59 -6.48 -27.06
C LEU A 91 -14.47 -6.99 -25.92
N ARG A 92 -13.80 -7.48 -24.88
CA ARG A 92 -14.43 -8.11 -23.71
C ARG A 92 -13.50 -8.10 -22.51
N ILE A 93 -14.11 -8.10 -21.33
CA ILE A 93 -13.42 -8.21 -20.05
C ILE A 93 -13.82 -9.52 -19.37
N VAL A 94 -12.96 -10.00 -18.47
CA VAL A 94 -13.25 -11.19 -17.66
C VAL A 94 -14.40 -10.89 -16.70
N HIS A 95 -15.23 -11.89 -16.40
CA HIS A 95 -16.25 -11.79 -15.36
C HIS A 95 -15.63 -11.83 -13.96
N HIS A 96 -16.02 -10.89 -13.10
CA HIS A 96 -15.57 -10.72 -11.72
C HIS A 96 -16.75 -10.97 -10.75
N PRO A 97 -17.05 -12.24 -10.43
CA PRO A 97 -18.22 -12.60 -9.62
C PRO A 97 -18.14 -11.98 -8.21
N GLY A 98 -19.24 -11.36 -7.79
CA GLY A 98 -19.35 -10.74 -6.45
C GLY A 98 -18.68 -9.37 -6.32
N ILE A 99 -18.07 -8.84 -7.38
CA ILE A 99 -17.45 -7.51 -7.40
C ILE A 99 -18.35 -6.56 -8.19
N THR A 100 -18.49 -5.31 -7.73
CA THR A 100 -19.15 -4.24 -8.51
C THR A 100 -18.09 -3.41 -9.21
N LEU A 101 -18.11 -3.39 -10.54
CA LEU A 101 -17.15 -2.63 -11.34
C LEU A 101 -17.64 -1.20 -11.54
N GLU A 102 -16.75 -0.24 -11.36
CA GLU A 102 -17.05 1.17 -11.57
C GLU A 102 -16.94 1.53 -13.06
N VAL A 103 -17.92 2.27 -13.57
CA VAL A 103 -17.95 2.76 -14.94
C VAL A 103 -17.61 4.24 -14.96
N VAL A 104 -16.62 4.62 -15.75
CA VAL A 104 -16.24 6.02 -15.99
C VAL A 104 -16.76 6.44 -17.35
N VAL A 105 -17.60 7.47 -17.38
CA VAL A 105 -18.15 8.05 -18.60
C VAL A 105 -17.32 9.26 -18.97
N GLY A 106 -16.89 9.33 -20.24
CA GLY A 106 -16.15 10.47 -20.74
C GLY A 106 -17.02 11.73 -20.72
N SER A 107 -16.44 12.85 -20.28
CA SER A 107 -17.12 14.14 -20.43
C SER A 107 -17.47 14.32 -21.91
N PRO A 108 -18.73 14.61 -22.28
CA PRO A 108 -19.06 14.87 -23.67
C PRO A 108 -18.15 16.00 -24.13
N SER A 109 -17.25 15.69 -25.06
CA SER A 109 -16.33 16.67 -25.61
C SER A 109 -17.19 17.80 -26.17
N VAL A 110 -17.23 18.94 -25.49
CA VAL A 110 -17.90 20.14 -25.97
C VAL A 110 -17.20 20.47 -27.28
N GLY A 111 -17.84 20.10 -28.38
CA GLY A 111 -17.31 20.32 -29.71
C GLY A 111 -16.91 21.77 -29.84
N ALA A 112 -15.67 22.01 -30.24
CA ALA A 112 -15.17 23.31 -30.62
C ALA A 112 -16.01 23.85 -31.77
N ALA A 113 -17.14 24.49 -31.44
CA ALA A 113 -17.85 25.36 -32.35
C ALA A 113 -17.00 26.63 -32.47
N SER A 114 -16.49 26.87 -33.68
CA SER A 114 -15.87 28.12 -34.09
C SER A 114 -16.82 29.29 -33.80
N VAL A 115 -16.49 30.11 -32.80
CA VAL A 115 -17.20 31.34 -32.46
C VAL A 115 -16.68 32.47 -33.35
N GLU A 116 -17.52 32.93 -34.28
CA GLU A 116 -17.46 34.30 -34.81
C GLU A 116 -18.01 35.29 -33.77
N PRO A 117 -17.48 36.53 -33.69
CA PRO A 117 -17.89 37.51 -32.69
C PRO A 117 -19.19 38.21 -33.14
N SER A 118 -20.25 38.05 -32.36
CA SER A 118 -21.44 38.91 -32.45
C SER A 118 -21.83 39.43 -31.06
N ASP A 119 -22.23 40.70 -31.06
CA ASP A 119 -22.42 41.59 -29.91
C ASP A 119 -23.40 41.10 -28.83
N PRO A 120 -23.25 41.58 -27.57
CA PRO A 120 -24.07 41.13 -26.44
C PRO A 120 -25.45 41.81 -26.43
N PRO A 121 -26.55 41.07 -26.15
CA PRO A 121 -27.84 41.68 -25.85
C PRO A 121 -27.96 42.01 -24.34
N PRO A 122 -28.87 42.93 -23.97
CA PRO A 122 -28.86 43.62 -22.70
C PRO A 122 -29.56 42.85 -21.58
N MET A 123 -29.11 43.13 -20.35
CA MET A 123 -29.76 42.74 -19.10
C MET A 123 -31.21 43.23 -19.01
N TYR A 124 -32.11 42.35 -18.58
CA TYR A 124 -33.32 42.74 -17.86
C TYR A 124 -33.48 41.93 -16.58
N SER A 125 -33.47 42.65 -15.45
CA SER A 125 -34.05 42.25 -14.18
C SER A 125 -35.58 42.22 -14.29
N ILE A 126 -36.22 41.19 -13.73
CA ILE A 126 -37.61 41.27 -13.28
C ILE A 126 -37.73 40.61 -11.89
N LEU A 127 -38.21 41.41 -10.95
CA LEU A 127 -38.68 41.07 -9.61
C LEU A 127 -40.19 40.75 -9.63
N HIS A 128 -40.63 40.05 -8.56
CA HIS A 128 -41.99 39.99 -7.95
C HIS A 128 -43.05 38.99 -8.52
N PRO A 129 -44.17 38.69 -7.80
CA PRO A 129 -44.31 38.26 -6.38
C PRO A 129 -45.45 37.21 -6.10
N ILE A 130 -45.46 36.66 -4.86
CA ILE A 130 -46.58 36.32 -3.92
C ILE A 130 -47.83 35.54 -4.41
N LEU A 131 -48.17 34.44 -3.71
CA LEU A 131 -49.48 34.16 -3.03
C LEU A 131 -49.31 32.92 -2.11
N GLU A 132 -49.43 33.05 -0.77
CA GLU A 132 -50.61 32.68 0.07
C GLU A 132 -51.10 31.23 -0.14
N LYS A 133 -51.47 30.37 0.83
CA LYS A 133 -51.85 30.42 2.24
C LYS A 133 -52.05 28.94 2.64
N GLU A 134 -51.69 28.53 3.86
CA GLU A 134 -52.61 27.69 4.66
C GLU A 134 -52.23 27.70 6.15
N LYS A 135 -53.26 27.91 6.96
CA LYS A 135 -53.26 28.00 8.43
C LYS A 135 -53.93 26.74 8.96
N ALA A 136 -53.40 26.16 10.04
CA ALA A 136 -54.23 25.50 11.06
C ALA A 136 -53.54 25.52 12.45
N PRO A 137 -54.32 25.49 13.56
CA PRO A 137 -53.88 25.92 14.89
C PRO A 137 -53.87 24.80 15.95
N LEU A 138 -53.59 25.19 17.21
CA LEU A 138 -53.56 24.46 18.51
C LEU A 138 -52.12 24.10 18.98
N ASP A 139 -51.71 24.23 20.24
CA ASP A 139 -52.31 24.78 21.45
C ASP A 139 -51.16 25.08 22.42
N ARG A 140 -51.32 26.10 23.28
CA ARG A 140 -50.32 26.54 24.27
C ARG A 140 -50.81 26.17 25.67
N PRO A 141 -49.96 25.62 26.56
CA PRO A 141 -50.13 25.82 27.99
C PRO A 141 -49.09 26.79 28.54
N THR A 142 -49.61 27.80 29.23
CA THR A 142 -48.92 28.83 30.00
C THR A 142 -48.27 28.24 31.26
N VAL A 143 -47.00 28.57 31.52
CA VAL A 143 -46.31 28.40 32.82
C VAL A 143 -45.49 29.67 33.10
N PRO A 144 -45.40 30.13 34.36
CA PRO A 144 -45.18 31.54 34.68
C PRO A 144 -43.72 31.96 34.70
N GLN A 145 -43.54 33.26 34.45
CA GLN A 145 -42.29 34.00 34.52
C GLN A 145 -41.72 34.00 35.95
N SER A 146 -40.43 33.68 36.06
CA SER A 146 -39.59 34.06 37.19
C SER A 146 -38.32 34.72 36.65
N ASP A 147 -38.22 36.02 36.94
CA ASP A 147 -37.07 36.90 37.04
C ASP A 147 -35.74 36.49 36.38
N THR A 148 -35.44 37.21 35.31
CA THR A 148 -34.15 37.35 34.64
C THR A 148 -33.11 38.06 35.50
N SER A 149 -32.01 37.37 35.80
CA SER A 149 -30.66 37.96 35.83
C SER A 149 -30.01 37.72 34.47
N HIS A 150 -29.87 38.78 33.68
CA HIS A 150 -29.23 38.80 32.36
C HIS A 150 -27.73 38.47 32.48
N VAL A 151 -27.34 37.25 32.11
CA VAL A 151 -25.97 36.92 31.66
C VAL A 151 -26.09 36.54 30.19
N SER A 152 -25.43 37.29 29.31
CA SER A 152 -25.50 37.13 27.86
C SER A 152 -25.08 35.73 27.41
N ALA A 153 -26.06 34.92 26.97
CA ALA A 153 -25.87 33.56 26.48
C ALA A 153 -25.38 33.46 25.02
N THR A 154 -24.93 34.58 24.42
CA THR A 154 -24.48 34.63 23.03
C THR A 154 -22.97 34.44 22.85
N ASP A 155 -22.16 34.62 23.90
CA ASP A 155 -20.68 34.50 23.79
C ASP A 155 -20.18 33.05 23.85
N ILE A 156 -20.86 32.17 24.59
CA ILE A 156 -20.43 30.77 24.76
C ILE A 156 -20.65 29.93 23.47
N GLY A 157 -21.49 30.41 22.55
CA GLY A 157 -21.75 29.74 21.27
C GLY A 157 -20.64 29.90 20.23
N LEU A 158 -19.97 31.05 20.20
CA LEU A 158 -18.94 31.36 19.19
C LEU A 158 -17.58 30.71 19.49
N GLU A 159 -17.17 30.65 20.75
CA GLU A 159 -15.89 30.01 21.14
C GLU A 159 -15.90 28.50 20.85
N ASN A 160 -17.01 27.81 21.14
CA ASN A 160 -17.16 26.38 20.86
C ASN A 160 -17.18 26.07 19.35
N GLN A 161 -17.74 26.97 18.54
CA GLN A 161 -17.76 26.82 17.08
C GLN A 161 -16.36 27.04 16.47
N MET A 162 -15.59 27.98 17.01
CA MET A 162 -14.22 28.28 16.59
C MET A 162 -13.27 27.12 16.92
N GLY A 163 -13.36 26.56 18.13
CA GLY A 163 -12.56 25.39 18.54
C GLY A 163 -12.84 24.14 17.69
N LEU A 164 -14.11 23.90 17.33
CA LEU A 164 -14.48 22.78 16.45
C LEU A 164 -13.93 22.98 15.02
N GLN A 165 -14.03 24.19 14.46
CA GLN A 165 -13.47 24.48 13.13
C GLN A 165 -11.95 24.34 13.08
N GLN A 166 -11.24 24.78 14.12
CA GLN A 166 -9.79 24.62 14.21
C GLN A 166 -9.40 23.13 14.30
N THR A 167 -10.15 22.35 15.07
CA THR A 167 -9.97 20.89 15.16
C THR A 167 -10.19 20.21 13.81
N LEU A 168 -11.27 20.56 13.10
CA LEU A 168 -11.57 19.99 11.77
C LEU A 168 -10.51 20.36 10.73
N ARG A 169 -10.02 21.62 10.74
CA ARG A 169 -8.91 22.03 9.86
C ARG A 169 -7.64 21.25 10.16
N HIS A 170 -7.29 21.09 11.44
CA HIS A 170 -6.13 20.32 11.87
C HIS A 170 -6.22 18.86 11.39
N LEU A 171 -7.37 18.21 11.63
CA LEU A 171 -7.61 16.85 11.15
C LEU A 171 -7.49 16.73 9.63
N SER A 172 -7.96 17.72 8.86
CA SER A 172 -7.84 17.70 7.39
C SER A 172 -6.39 17.78 6.89
N ILE A 173 -5.53 18.52 7.61
CA ILE A 173 -4.10 18.63 7.31
C ILE A 173 -3.40 17.31 7.64
N VAL A 174 -3.71 16.74 8.81
CA VAL A 174 -3.17 15.45 9.26
C VAL A 174 -3.56 14.35 8.29
N HIS A 175 -4.83 14.28 7.90
CA HIS A 175 -5.35 13.31 6.94
C HIS A 175 -4.63 13.38 5.59
N ARG A 176 -4.43 14.59 5.06
CA ARG A 176 -3.70 14.81 3.80
C ARG A 176 -2.25 14.32 3.89
N ARG A 177 -1.57 14.62 4.99
CA ARG A 177 -0.19 14.18 5.22
C ARG A 177 -0.09 12.67 5.31
N ILE A 178 -1.02 12.04 6.03
CA ILE A 178 -1.09 10.58 6.15
C ILE A 178 -1.31 9.96 4.78
N ARG A 179 -2.26 10.47 3.99
CA ARG A 179 -2.49 9.99 2.62
C ARG A 179 -1.22 10.08 1.79
N ASN A 180 -0.52 11.22 1.82
CA ASN A 180 0.76 11.37 1.10
C ASN A 180 1.80 10.34 1.56
N ILE A 181 1.89 10.03 2.86
CA ILE A 181 2.79 8.99 3.40
C ILE A 181 2.42 7.61 2.87
N LEU A 182 1.13 7.24 2.92
CA LEU A 182 0.65 5.91 2.55
C LEU A 182 0.69 5.68 1.04
N SER A 183 0.35 6.71 0.25
CA SER A 183 0.35 6.69 -1.22
C SER A 183 1.75 6.83 -1.84
N ASN A 184 2.77 7.20 -1.06
CA ASN A 184 4.15 7.28 -1.54
C ASN A 184 4.76 5.89 -1.75
N ASN A 185 4.32 5.26 -2.84
CA ASN A 185 4.73 3.93 -3.25
C ASN A 185 6.12 4.01 -3.90
N ARG A 186 7.15 3.53 -3.19
CA ARG A 186 8.50 3.43 -3.73
C ARG A 186 8.61 2.25 -4.69
N GLU A 187 9.34 2.46 -5.78
CA GLU A 187 9.57 1.43 -6.79
C GLU A 187 10.44 0.27 -6.28
N LEU A 188 10.31 -0.91 -6.90
CA LEU A 188 10.98 -2.15 -6.52
C LEU A 188 12.50 -2.06 -6.34
N TYR A 189 13.16 -1.11 -7.02
CA TYR A 189 14.62 -1.02 -7.06
C TYR A 189 15.25 -0.32 -5.84
N GLU A 190 14.48 0.40 -5.02
CA GLU A 190 15.07 1.27 -3.98
C GLU A 190 15.47 0.56 -2.68
N ASN A 191 15.26 -0.76 -2.55
CA ASN A 191 15.35 -1.52 -1.29
C ASN A 191 15.00 -0.66 -0.04
N PRO A 192 13.81 -0.02 -0.03
CA PRO A 192 13.55 1.03 0.94
C PRO A 192 13.39 0.43 2.34
N PRO A 193 13.86 1.11 3.41
CA PRO A 193 13.60 0.68 4.77
C PRO A 193 12.10 0.76 5.09
N PRO A 194 11.63 0.11 6.18
CA PRO A 194 10.26 0.22 6.64
C PRO A 194 9.87 1.67 6.85
N ARG A 195 8.81 2.09 6.16
CA ARG A 195 8.40 3.49 6.09
C ARG A 195 7.35 3.89 7.11
N LEU A 196 6.72 2.93 7.81
CA LEU A 196 5.68 3.20 8.79
C LEU A 196 6.27 2.99 10.18
N PHE A 197 6.42 4.09 10.92
CA PHE A 197 6.92 4.04 12.29
C PHE A 197 6.38 5.19 13.13
N PHE A 198 6.51 5.05 14.44
CA PHE A 198 6.27 6.10 15.42
C PHE A 198 7.32 6.02 16.52
N ILE A 199 7.36 6.99 17.43
CA ILE A 199 8.32 6.98 18.55
C ILE A 199 7.61 7.19 19.88
N LEU A 200 8.10 6.56 20.94
CA LEU A 200 7.64 6.80 22.31
C LEU A 200 8.81 7.18 23.22
N PRO A 201 8.57 7.96 24.30
CA PRO A 201 9.61 8.27 25.28
C PRO A 201 10.01 7.00 26.04
N LYS A 202 11.30 6.82 26.28
CA LYS A 202 11.77 5.76 27.19
C LYS A 202 11.42 6.10 28.63
N ALA A 203 11.17 5.08 29.45
CA ALA A 203 11.12 5.26 30.89
C ALA A 203 12.41 5.93 31.35
N SER A 204 12.32 7.08 32.02
CA SER A 204 13.50 7.82 32.48
C SER A 204 14.32 6.91 33.39
N GLN A 205 15.49 6.48 32.93
CA GLN A 205 16.45 5.83 33.83
C GLN A 205 16.74 6.80 34.96
N ALA A 206 16.61 6.31 36.20
CA ALA A 206 16.77 7.10 37.41
C ALA A 206 18.04 7.96 37.30
N ARG A 207 17.89 9.26 37.58
CA ARG A 207 18.92 10.31 37.53
C ARG A 207 20.34 9.76 37.52
N ASN A 208 21.09 10.03 36.44
CA ASN A 208 22.54 9.95 36.50
C ASN A 208 23.03 10.82 37.67
N ASN A 209 24.00 10.32 38.44
CA ASN A 209 24.53 10.92 39.66
C ASN A 209 25.13 12.34 39.50
N THR A 210 25.04 12.95 38.31
CA THR A 210 25.63 14.23 37.92
C THR A 210 24.66 15.43 37.92
N GLY A 211 23.42 15.27 38.42
CA GLY A 211 22.58 16.40 38.85
C GLY A 211 21.84 17.19 37.76
N GLY A 212 22.12 16.96 36.47
CA GLY A 212 21.33 17.52 35.36
C GLY A 212 20.11 16.67 34.99
N PRO A 213 19.06 17.24 34.37
CA PRO A 213 18.01 16.43 33.74
C PRO A 213 18.64 15.60 32.62
N ALA A 214 18.44 14.28 32.65
CA ALA A 214 18.91 13.41 31.59
C ALA A 214 18.23 13.81 30.27
N PRO A 215 18.95 13.78 29.12
CA PRO A 215 18.33 14.04 27.84
C PRO A 215 17.17 13.06 27.63
N LYS A 216 16.05 13.57 27.09
CA LYS A 216 14.88 12.74 26.83
C LYS A 216 15.23 11.72 25.75
N GLN A 217 15.18 10.44 26.13
CA GLN A 217 15.42 9.33 25.21
C GLN A 217 14.11 8.86 24.60
N PHE A 218 14.19 8.38 23.37
CA PHE A 218 13.06 7.90 22.60
C PHE A 218 13.38 6.53 22.00
N GLN A 219 12.34 5.73 21.80
CA GLN A 219 12.39 4.47 21.07
C GLN A 219 11.47 4.55 19.86
N LEU A 220 11.94 4.02 18.73
CA LEU A 220 11.21 3.90 17.48
C LEU A 220 10.53 2.53 17.38
N TYR A 221 9.28 2.55 16.96
CA TYR A 221 8.42 1.39 16.76
C TYR A 221 7.95 1.34 15.31
N PHE A 222 8.23 0.25 14.61
CA PHE A 222 7.75 0.05 13.25
C PHE A 222 6.34 -0.54 13.23
N LEU A 223 5.61 -0.22 12.17
CA LEU A 223 4.27 -0.73 11.90
C LEU A 223 4.31 -1.68 10.70
N CYS A 224 3.45 -2.69 10.74
CA CYS A 224 3.17 -3.57 9.61
C CYS A 224 2.33 -2.83 8.55
N ASP A 225 2.86 -2.69 7.32
CA ASP A 225 2.18 -2.07 6.16
C ASP A 225 1.23 -3.09 5.48
N CYS A 226 0.35 -3.70 6.27
CA CYS A 226 -0.73 -4.54 5.79
C CYS A 226 -2.05 -3.75 5.68
N GLY A 227 -2.88 -4.19 4.75
CA GLY A 227 -4.19 -3.61 4.43
C GLY A 227 -4.93 -4.53 3.47
N GLN A 228 -6.01 -4.03 2.87
CA GLN A 228 -6.75 -4.75 1.84
C GLN A 228 -5.84 -5.18 0.66
N HIS A 229 -4.79 -4.41 0.34
CA HIS A 229 -3.79 -4.71 -0.69
C HIS A 229 -2.94 -5.97 -0.41
N THR A 230 -2.88 -6.39 0.84
CA THR A 230 -2.21 -7.63 1.27
C THR A 230 -3.18 -8.76 1.56
N SER A 231 -4.49 -8.46 1.59
CA SER A 231 -5.53 -9.43 1.92
C SER A 231 -5.74 -10.43 0.79
N THR A 232 -6.02 -11.66 1.18
CA THR A 232 -6.53 -12.69 0.26
C THR A 232 -7.97 -13.02 0.63
N TYR A 233 -8.77 -13.49 -0.33
CA TYR A 233 -10.19 -13.82 -0.12
C TYR A 233 -10.43 -14.92 0.96
N ILE A 234 -9.38 -15.64 1.36
CA ILE A 234 -9.40 -16.69 2.39
C ILE A 234 -8.64 -16.28 3.66
N SER A 235 -8.33 -15.00 3.78
CA SER A 235 -7.52 -14.50 4.89
C SER A 235 -8.17 -14.79 6.24
N LYS A 236 -7.39 -15.33 7.16
CA LYS A 236 -7.78 -15.50 8.57
C LYS A 236 -7.19 -14.41 9.45
N VAL A 237 -6.12 -13.74 9.02
CA VAL A 237 -5.53 -12.62 9.76
C VAL A 237 -6.25 -11.33 9.38
N ARG A 238 -6.37 -10.43 10.36
CA ARG A 238 -6.88 -9.08 10.10
C ARG A 238 -5.85 -8.30 9.31
N HIS A 239 -6.32 -7.62 8.28
CA HIS A 239 -5.49 -6.85 7.38
C HIS A 239 -5.60 -5.36 7.71
N GLU A 240 -5.12 -5.00 8.90
CA GLU A 240 -5.09 -3.64 9.45
C GLU A 240 -3.67 -3.32 9.91
N VAL A 241 -3.17 -2.11 9.64
CA VAL A 241 -1.83 -1.67 10.06
C VAL A 241 -1.73 -1.77 11.57
N HIS A 242 -0.71 -2.46 12.07
CA HIS A 242 -0.52 -2.69 13.50
C HIS A 242 0.97 -2.64 13.85
N VAL A 243 1.28 -2.53 15.15
CA VAL A 243 2.67 -2.51 15.63
C VAL A 243 3.32 -3.87 15.34
N ALA A 244 4.47 -3.83 14.67
CA ALA A 244 5.27 -5.01 14.42
C ALA A 244 5.78 -5.59 15.75
N LYS A 245 6.02 -6.90 15.83
CA LYS A 245 6.51 -7.54 17.05
C LYS A 245 8.01 -7.34 17.21
N HIS A 246 8.39 -6.34 18.01
CA HIS A 246 9.78 -6.06 18.38
C HIS A 246 9.83 -5.17 19.64
N GLU A 247 11.00 -5.08 20.29
CA GLU A 247 11.17 -4.37 21.58
C GLU A 247 11.23 -2.82 21.47
N GLY A 248 11.18 -2.28 20.25
CA GLY A 248 11.54 -0.89 19.94
C GLY A 248 13.05 -0.69 19.70
N TYR A 249 13.40 0.33 18.91
CA TYR A 249 14.78 0.67 18.59
C TYR A 249 15.19 1.97 19.27
N ASP A 250 16.30 1.96 20.00
CA ASP A 250 16.80 3.17 20.64
C ASP A 250 17.26 4.19 19.60
N LEU A 251 16.83 5.44 19.77
CA LEU A 251 17.30 6.56 18.94
C LEU A 251 18.59 7.14 19.53
N GLU A 252 19.69 7.03 18.78
CA GLU A 252 21.00 7.54 19.20
C GLU A 252 21.06 9.07 19.22
N ARG A 253 20.44 9.68 18.21
CA ARG A 253 20.45 11.14 17.99
C ARG A 253 19.01 11.68 17.92
N PRO A 254 18.24 11.61 19.01
CA PRO A 254 16.80 11.89 18.99
C PRO A 254 16.48 13.34 18.60
N LYS A 255 17.35 14.29 18.93
CA LYS A 255 17.18 15.71 18.55
C LYS A 255 17.27 15.89 17.03
N GLU A 256 18.37 15.43 16.42
CA GLU A 256 18.57 15.49 14.96
C GLU A 256 17.48 14.71 14.21
N PHE A 257 17.08 13.56 14.75
CA PHE A 257 15.98 12.77 14.21
C PHE A 257 14.67 13.57 14.20
N LEU A 258 14.32 14.22 15.31
CA LEU A 258 13.09 14.99 15.42
C LEU A 258 13.12 16.31 14.65
N GLU A 259 14.29 16.92 14.47
CA GLU A 259 14.46 18.06 13.57
C GLU A 259 14.12 17.66 12.12
N ARG A 260 14.49 16.45 11.71
CA ARG A 260 14.27 15.96 10.34
C ARG A 260 12.91 15.28 10.12
N TYR A 261 12.49 14.43 11.04
CA TYR A 261 11.31 13.56 10.91
C TYR A 261 10.20 13.93 11.91
N GLY A 262 10.31 15.03 12.66
CA GLY A 262 9.35 15.39 13.71
C GLY A 262 7.93 15.59 13.19
N LEU A 263 7.76 16.30 12.07
CA LEU A 263 6.43 16.49 11.46
C LEU A 263 5.81 15.18 10.98
N TYR A 264 6.61 14.32 10.34
CA TYR A 264 6.20 12.98 9.94
C TYR A 264 5.77 12.16 11.16
N THR A 265 6.61 12.12 12.18
CA THR A 265 6.38 11.36 13.42
C THR A 265 5.13 11.85 14.12
N MET A 266 4.91 13.15 14.20
CA MET A 266 3.70 13.73 14.79
C MET A 266 2.43 13.32 14.03
N ALA A 267 2.47 13.32 12.69
CA ALA A 267 1.34 12.85 11.87
C ALA A 267 1.05 11.37 12.11
N MET A 268 2.08 10.52 12.16
CA MET A 268 1.95 9.10 12.49
C MET A 268 1.40 8.88 13.90
N MET A 269 1.83 9.68 14.87
CA MET A 269 1.34 9.63 16.24
C MET A 269 -0.13 10.03 16.36
N GLN A 270 -0.57 11.02 15.59
CA GLN A 270 -1.98 11.41 15.53
C GLN A 270 -2.83 10.34 14.84
N MET A 271 -2.30 9.71 13.80
CA MET A 271 -2.93 8.61 13.07
C MET A 271 -3.20 7.41 13.98
N ILE A 272 -2.19 6.96 14.73
CA ILE A 272 -2.36 5.85 15.67
C ILE A 272 -3.18 6.25 16.91
N LYS A 273 -3.20 7.53 17.29
CA LYS A 273 -4.01 8.01 18.43
C LYS A 273 -5.50 8.02 18.13
N TYR A 274 -5.90 8.43 16.92
CA TYR A 274 -7.31 8.61 16.57
C TYR A 274 -7.86 7.53 15.63
N GLY A 275 -6.98 6.64 15.17
CA GLY A 275 -7.28 5.73 14.06
C GLY A 275 -7.32 6.46 12.72
N PHE A 276 -7.28 5.68 11.64
CA PHE A 276 -7.33 6.15 10.27
C PHE A 276 -7.90 5.05 9.37
N GLU A 277 -8.77 5.41 8.43
CA GLU A 277 -9.33 4.48 7.45
C GLU A 277 -9.48 5.18 6.10
N GLU A 278 -8.75 4.72 5.09
CA GLU A 278 -8.84 5.24 3.73
C GLU A 278 -8.32 4.22 2.71
N GLU A 279 -9.00 4.08 1.56
CA GLU A 279 -8.57 3.24 0.43
C GLU A 279 -8.19 1.80 0.81
N GLY A 280 -8.94 1.19 1.73
CA GLY A 280 -8.69 -0.18 2.21
C GLY A 280 -7.48 -0.32 3.15
N ILE A 281 -6.86 0.80 3.53
CA ILE A 281 -5.89 0.86 4.63
C ILE A 281 -6.64 1.24 5.90
N VAL A 282 -6.64 0.32 6.86
CA VAL A 282 -7.22 0.53 8.19
C VAL A 282 -6.09 0.58 9.20
N ILE A 283 -6.09 1.61 10.03
CA ILE A 283 -5.15 1.82 11.13
C ILE A 283 -6.02 2.02 12.37
N PRO A 284 -6.17 1.02 13.24
CA PRO A 284 -6.97 1.16 14.43
C PRO A 284 -6.34 2.17 15.39
N GLU A 285 -7.17 2.74 16.26
CA GLU A 285 -6.66 3.46 17.43
C GLU A 285 -5.79 2.51 18.26
N LEU A 286 -4.59 2.97 18.60
CA LEU A 286 -3.60 2.18 19.29
C LEU A 286 -3.97 2.04 20.76
N THR A 287 -4.43 0.85 21.14
CA THR A 287 -4.81 0.54 22.51
C THR A 287 -3.64 -0.03 23.30
N GLU A 288 -3.73 -0.01 24.64
CA GLU A 288 -2.74 -0.65 25.50
C GLU A 288 -2.63 -2.17 25.25
N SER A 289 -3.75 -2.82 24.90
CA SER A 289 -3.76 -4.24 24.55
C SER A 289 -2.90 -4.53 23.32
N ASP A 290 -2.94 -3.68 22.30
CA ASP A 290 -2.20 -3.90 21.04
C ASP A 290 -0.68 -3.82 21.24
N LEU A 291 -0.23 -2.93 22.12
CA LEU A 291 1.19 -2.83 22.47
C LEU A 291 1.65 -3.96 23.36
N THR A 292 0.84 -4.31 24.37
CA THR A 292 1.21 -5.39 25.31
C THR A 292 1.24 -6.76 24.64
N SER A 293 0.43 -7.00 23.61
CA SER A 293 0.44 -8.25 22.86
C SER A 293 1.54 -8.34 21.79
N ASN A 294 1.95 -7.20 21.23
CA ASN A 294 2.89 -7.18 20.09
C ASN A 294 4.32 -6.80 20.50
N ILE A 295 4.53 -5.93 21.47
CA ILE A 295 5.88 -5.57 21.92
C ILE A 295 6.36 -6.66 22.88
N GLU A 296 7.19 -7.56 22.38
CA GLU A 296 7.93 -8.49 23.22
C GLU A 296 8.77 -7.70 24.23
N GLY A 297 8.67 -8.03 25.52
CA GLY A 297 9.42 -7.32 26.56
C GLY A 297 8.91 -5.92 26.91
N ALA A 298 7.75 -5.46 26.42
CA ALA A 298 7.18 -4.12 26.67
C ALA A 298 7.20 -3.70 28.15
N GLN A 299 6.94 -4.66 29.03
CA GLN A 299 6.90 -4.46 30.48
C GLN A 299 8.25 -4.03 31.08
N ARG A 300 9.38 -4.31 30.41
CA ARG A 300 10.72 -3.96 30.92
C ARG A 300 11.17 -2.55 30.54
N HIS A 301 10.69 -2.01 29.42
CA HIS A 301 11.26 -0.79 28.81
C HIS A 301 10.31 0.42 28.85
N ILE A 302 9.01 0.18 28.76
CA ILE A 302 8.01 1.24 28.87
C ILE A 302 7.36 1.14 30.25
N ASN A 303 7.28 2.27 30.94
CA ASN A 303 6.69 2.34 32.28
C ASN A 303 5.14 2.38 32.21
N PHE A 304 4.53 1.45 31.48
CA PHE A 304 3.06 1.35 31.33
C PHE A 304 2.34 1.22 32.67
N ALA A 305 3.03 0.73 33.70
CA ALA A 305 2.52 0.67 35.06
C ALA A 305 2.08 2.06 35.62
N THR A 306 2.50 3.17 35.00
CA THR A 306 2.25 4.53 35.49
C THR A 306 1.58 5.47 34.49
N LYS A 307 1.69 5.21 33.18
CA LYS A 307 1.16 6.09 32.12
C LYS A 307 0.42 5.26 31.08
N SER A 308 -0.75 5.75 30.68
CA SER A 308 -1.43 5.21 29.52
C SER A 308 -0.67 5.53 28.25
N ILE A 309 -0.85 4.71 27.23
CA ILE A 309 -0.24 4.95 25.93
C ILE A 309 -0.63 6.32 25.35
N THR A 310 -1.91 6.70 25.48
CA THR A 310 -2.41 8.00 25.03
C THR A 310 -1.63 9.14 25.67
N SER A 311 -1.29 9.02 26.96
CA SER A 311 -0.46 10.01 27.66
C SER A 311 0.97 10.07 27.13
N LEU A 312 1.56 8.93 26.74
CA LEU A 312 2.89 8.91 26.12
C LEU A 312 2.88 9.53 24.72
N ILE A 313 1.83 9.27 23.95
CA ILE A 313 1.63 9.88 22.64
C ILE A 313 1.50 11.39 22.77
N ASP A 314 0.66 11.87 23.69
CA ASP A 314 0.47 13.29 23.95
C ASP A 314 1.78 13.95 24.41
N GLU A 315 2.53 13.28 25.29
CA GLU A 315 3.83 13.77 25.74
C GLU A 315 4.84 13.89 24.58
N THR A 316 4.86 12.95 23.63
CA THR A 316 5.73 13.04 22.44
C THR A 316 5.26 14.13 21.49
N ILE A 317 3.95 14.26 21.23
CA ILE A 317 3.40 15.33 20.39
C ILE A 317 3.76 16.70 20.97
N SER A 318 3.53 16.92 22.26
CA SER A 318 3.89 18.17 22.94
C SER A 318 5.40 18.45 22.89
N TYR A 319 6.23 17.42 23.03
CA TYR A 319 7.68 17.59 22.91
C TYR A 319 8.11 18.02 21.50
N ILE A 320 7.55 17.42 20.46
CA ILE A 320 7.84 17.77 19.06
C ILE A 320 7.39 19.21 18.77
N GLN A 321 6.23 19.62 19.29
CA GLN A 321 5.71 20.99 19.17
C GLN A 321 6.65 22.00 19.83
N HIS A 322 7.05 21.77 21.08
CA HIS A 322 7.99 22.65 21.79
C HIS A 322 9.35 22.75 21.09
N LEU A 323 9.89 21.63 20.60
CA LEU A 323 11.16 21.64 19.87
C LEU A 323 11.08 22.54 18.63
N ARG A 324 9.91 22.61 17.98
CA ARG A 324 9.69 23.47 16.82
C ARG A 324 9.59 24.95 17.19
N ASP A 325 8.89 25.26 18.28
CA ASP A 325 8.77 26.63 18.79
C ASP A 325 10.15 27.21 19.16
N ASP A 326 11.03 26.37 19.71
CA ASP A 326 12.41 26.75 20.06
C ASP A 326 13.31 26.98 18.82
N ILE A 327 13.10 26.23 17.74
CA ILE A 327 13.92 26.32 16.51
C ILE A 327 13.51 27.51 15.64
N GLY A 328 12.24 27.93 15.71
CA GLY A 328 11.74 29.04 14.90
C GLY A 328 10.65 29.81 15.63
N GLY A 329 10.99 31.00 16.12
CA GLY A 329 10.04 32.06 16.49
C GLY A 329 9.23 32.62 15.31
N TYR A 330 8.81 31.76 14.39
CA TYR A 330 7.83 32.03 13.35
C TYR A 330 6.45 32.01 14.00
N SER A 331 6.08 33.17 14.53
CA SER A 331 4.72 33.46 14.99
C SER A 331 3.73 33.15 13.87
N GLU A 332 2.79 32.23 14.10
CA GLU A 332 1.70 31.82 13.20
C GLU A 332 0.69 32.95 12.89
N ASN A 333 0.91 34.18 13.39
CA ASN A 333 -0.04 35.28 13.27
C ASN A 333 0.02 36.06 11.93
N ASP A 334 0.78 35.59 10.94
CA ASP A 334 0.79 36.22 9.61
C ASP A 334 -0.26 35.58 8.70
N GLU A 335 -1.54 35.89 8.97
CA GLU A 335 -2.74 35.39 8.28
C GLU A 335 -2.77 35.68 6.76
N ASN A 336 -1.77 36.38 6.22
CA ASN A 336 -1.66 36.73 4.80
C ASN A 336 -0.59 35.96 4.00
N LYS A 337 0.04 34.91 4.56
CA LYS A 337 0.82 33.96 3.74
C LYS A 337 -0.07 32.88 3.13
N THR A 338 -0.77 33.31 2.09
CA THR A 338 -1.35 32.52 1.00
C THR A 338 -0.54 31.25 0.71
N GLU A 339 -1.14 30.07 0.88
CA GLU A 339 -0.97 28.80 0.12
C GLU A 339 0.42 28.37 -0.41
N LEU A 340 1.53 28.91 0.11
CA LEU A 340 2.85 28.81 -0.48
C LEU A 340 3.91 28.39 0.54
N GLY A 341 3.56 27.40 1.37
CA GLY A 341 4.48 26.66 2.23
C GLY A 341 4.40 25.14 2.04
N THR A 342 3.50 24.66 1.18
CA THR A 342 3.25 23.22 0.95
C THR A 342 4.04 22.62 -0.21
N SER A 343 4.83 23.39 -0.96
CA SER A 343 5.42 22.91 -2.22
C SER A 343 6.90 22.49 -2.17
N ARG A 344 7.65 22.77 -1.10
CA ARG A 344 9.09 22.44 -1.02
C ARG A 344 9.51 21.56 0.15
N GLU A 345 8.76 21.51 1.25
CA GLU A 345 9.10 20.65 2.40
C GLU A 345 8.46 19.25 2.34
N GLU A 346 7.52 19.03 1.42
CA GLU A 346 7.02 17.69 1.07
C GLU A 346 7.87 17.01 -0.04
N GLU A 347 8.97 17.66 -0.48
CA GLU A 347 9.99 17.06 -1.35
C GLU A 347 10.63 15.86 -0.62
N SER A 348 10.10 14.67 -0.92
CA SER A 348 10.61 13.34 -0.58
C SER A 348 11.36 13.28 0.76
N LEU A 349 10.63 13.08 1.86
CA LEU A 349 11.23 12.60 3.10
C LEU A 349 12.14 11.41 2.77
N ASP A 350 13.45 11.65 2.86
CA ASP A 350 14.45 10.62 2.61
C ASP A 350 14.47 9.67 3.82
N LEU A 351 13.64 8.65 3.74
CA LEU A 351 13.54 7.60 4.74
C LEU A 351 14.72 6.63 4.68
N GLN A 352 15.60 6.69 3.67
CA GLN A 352 16.76 5.79 3.56
C GLN A 352 17.75 5.95 4.72
N GLN A 353 17.71 7.09 5.42
CA GLN A 353 18.63 7.38 6.50
C GLN A 353 18.09 6.99 7.89
N ILE A 354 16.88 6.44 8.00
CA ILE A 354 16.30 6.04 9.30
C ILE A 354 17.25 5.12 10.07
N ASP A 355 17.80 4.12 9.39
CA ASP A 355 18.69 3.12 10.01
C ASP A 355 19.93 3.76 10.64
N SER A 356 20.39 4.91 10.14
CA SER A 356 21.55 5.64 10.69
C SER A 356 21.26 6.35 12.03
N TYR A 357 20.00 6.35 12.48
CA TYR A 357 19.58 6.89 13.78
C TYR A 357 19.27 5.80 14.81
N LEU A 358 19.23 4.54 14.38
CA LEU A 358 18.85 3.40 15.21
C LEU A 358 20.10 2.70 15.75
N ASN A 359 20.12 2.41 17.05
CA ASN A 359 21.10 1.49 17.61
C ASN A 359 20.67 0.04 17.31
N ILE A 360 21.21 -0.55 16.24
CA ILE A 360 20.96 -1.95 15.85
C ILE A 360 22.20 -2.77 16.23
N GLU A 361 22.15 -3.43 17.38
CA GLU A 361 23.29 -4.21 17.91
C GLU A 361 23.54 -5.53 17.14
N ASN A 362 22.59 -5.98 16.30
CA ASN A 362 22.68 -7.25 15.59
C ASN A 362 23.28 -7.11 14.20
N GLU A 363 24.35 -7.88 13.93
CA GLU A 363 25.01 -7.99 12.61
C GLU A 363 24.05 -8.44 11.49
N GLU A 364 22.93 -9.07 11.82
CA GLU A 364 21.97 -9.57 10.84
C GLU A 364 21.00 -8.51 10.29
N GLN A 365 21.05 -7.27 10.79
CA GLN A 365 20.30 -6.10 10.28
C GLN A 365 18.79 -6.35 10.10
N THR A 366 18.22 -7.32 10.80
CA THR A 366 16.80 -7.64 10.73
C THR A 366 16.02 -6.61 11.55
N LEU A 367 15.14 -5.86 10.89
CA LEU A 367 14.26 -4.86 11.51
C LEU A 367 13.07 -5.54 12.20
N GLY A 368 13.37 -6.41 13.16
CA GLY A 368 12.38 -7.11 13.99
C GLY A 368 11.68 -8.20 13.19
N ASN A 369 10.39 -8.41 13.47
CA ASN A 369 9.59 -9.41 12.77
C ASN A 369 9.00 -8.93 11.43
N LEU A 370 9.54 -7.86 10.84
CA LEU A 370 9.10 -7.36 9.55
C LEU A 370 9.82 -8.06 8.41
N SER A 371 9.04 -8.51 7.45
CA SER A 371 9.51 -9.07 6.19
C SER A 371 9.11 -8.14 5.05
N ARG A 372 10.06 -7.90 4.16
CA ARG A 372 9.80 -7.22 2.90
C ARG A 372 8.97 -8.13 2.00
N ILE A 373 7.89 -7.62 1.44
CA ILE A 373 7.07 -8.29 0.43
C ILE A 373 6.95 -7.42 -0.81
N ILE A 374 6.56 -8.07 -1.91
CA ILE A 374 6.22 -7.39 -3.17
C ILE A 374 4.76 -7.70 -3.46
N THR A 375 3.93 -6.66 -3.45
CA THR A 375 2.51 -6.74 -3.75
C THR A 375 2.26 -6.89 -5.26
N GLN A 376 1.04 -7.25 -5.66
CA GLN A 376 0.70 -7.50 -7.07
C GLN A 376 0.88 -6.27 -7.97
N ASP A 377 0.64 -5.08 -7.40
CA ASP A 377 0.89 -3.76 -8.00
C ASP A 377 2.39 -3.38 -8.05
N ARG A 378 3.28 -4.30 -7.66
CA ARG A 378 4.75 -4.15 -7.69
C ARG A 378 5.30 -3.11 -6.71
N HIS A 379 4.59 -2.83 -5.63
CA HIS A 379 5.13 -2.00 -4.57
C HIS A 379 5.85 -2.84 -3.51
N VAL A 380 6.91 -2.27 -2.94
CA VAL A 380 7.60 -2.86 -1.79
C VAL A 380 6.83 -2.49 -0.54
N ARG A 381 6.45 -3.49 0.27
CA ARG A 381 5.82 -3.29 1.57
C ARG A 381 6.59 -4.06 2.63
N TRP A 382 6.50 -3.60 3.87
CA TRP A 382 7.07 -4.29 5.03
C TRP A 382 5.93 -4.78 5.90
N VAL A 383 5.73 -6.09 5.97
CA VAL A 383 4.65 -6.70 6.74
C VAL A 383 5.21 -7.58 7.84
N CYS A 384 4.44 -7.82 8.90
CA CYS A 384 4.86 -8.71 9.97
C CYS A 384 4.94 -10.16 9.48
N SER A 385 5.63 -11.01 10.24
CA SER A 385 5.78 -12.43 9.89
C SER A 385 4.44 -13.14 9.71
N ASP A 386 3.40 -12.80 10.47
CA ASP A 386 2.10 -13.44 10.36
C ASP A 386 1.43 -13.15 9.00
N HIS A 387 1.47 -11.90 8.54
CA HIS A 387 1.00 -11.51 7.21
C HIS A 387 1.89 -12.05 6.09
N SER A 388 3.21 -12.05 6.29
CA SER A 388 4.16 -12.61 5.31
C SER A 388 3.83 -14.08 5.02
N ARG A 389 3.66 -14.91 6.07
CA ARG A 389 3.28 -16.32 5.94
C ARG A 389 1.96 -16.51 5.21
N GLU A 390 0.96 -15.68 5.53
CA GLU A 390 -0.34 -15.74 4.88
C GLU A 390 -0.27 -15.39 3.39
N ILE A 391 0.45 -14.33 3.03
CA ILE A 391 0.62 -13.86 1.65
C ILE A 391 1.34 -14.92 0.80
N TYR A 392 2.40 -15.50 1.33
CA TYR A 392 3.16 -16.51 0.59
C TYR A 392 2.49 -17.89 0.56
N ARG A 393 1.31 -18.03 1.19
CA ARG A 393 0.57 -19.28 1.46
C ARG A 393 1.50 -20.31 2.09
N ASP A 394 1.28 -20.64 3.35
CA ASP A 394 1.95 -21.75 4.04
C ASP A 394 2.13 -22.98 3.13
N SER A 395 1.14 -23.33 2.31
CA SER A 395 1.24 -24.47 1.38
C SER A 395 2.27 -24.31 0.26
N ALA A 396 2.45 -23.11 -0.32
CA ALA A 396 3.39 -22.89 -1.42
C ALA A 396 4.82 -22.72 -0.90
N VAL A 397 4.98 -22.07 0.27
CA VAL A 397 6.25 -22.04 1.00
C VAL A 397 6.64 -23.43 1.46
N GLN A 398 5.70 -24.20 2.04
CA GLN A 398 5.95 -25.58 2.47
C GLN A 398 6.23 -26.50 1.28
N GLU A 399 5.57 -26.31 0.13
CA GLU A 399 5.89 -27.02 -1.12
C GLU A 399 7.32 -26.71 -1.57
N LEU A 400 7.75 -25.44 -1.49
CA LEU A 400 9.12 -25.03 -1.78
C LEU A 400 10.12 -25.61 -0.79
N GLU A 401 9.90 -25.46 0.50
CA GLU A 401 10.77 -25.97 1.58
C GLU A 401 10.94 -27.48 1.46
N THR A 402 9.84 -28.24 1.36
CA THR A 402 9.86 -29.70 1.14
C THR A 402 10.66 -30.06 -0.10
N PHE A 403 10.49 -29.31 -1.19
CA PHE A 403 11.23 -29.54 -2.43
C PHE A 403 12.73 -29.23 -2.27
N VAL A 404 13.09 -28.13 -1.61
CA VAL A 404 14.48 -27.71 -1.38
C VAL A 404 15.18 -28.74 -0.49
N ASP A 405 14.56 -29.16 0.61
CA ASP A 405 15.08 -30.15 1.54
C ASP A 405 15.26 -31.52 0.89
N ALA A 406 14.26 -31.99 0.14
CA ALA A 406 14.34 -33.26 -0.59
C ALA A 406 15.49 -33.28 -1.62
N ASN A 407 15.96 -32.11 -2.03
CA ASN A 407 17.06 -31.96 -2.98
C ASN A 407 18.36 -31.44 -2.34
N GLN A 408 18.49 -31.48 -1.00
CA GLN A 408 19.69 -31.08 -0.25
C GLN A 408 20.07 -29.61 -0.45
N GLY A 409 19.08 -28.74 -0.63
CA GLY A 409 19.28 -27.30 -0.59
C GLY A 409 19.06 -26.72 0.82
N THR A 410 19.02 -25.40 0.89
CA THR A 410 18.71 -24.65 2.11
C THR A 410 17.74 -23.53 1.75
N PHE A 411 16.64 -23.43 2.48
CA PHE A 411 15.70 -22.32 2.37
C PHE A 411 15.75 -21.52 3.67
N ILE A 412 16.03 -20.22 3.58
CA ILE A 412 16.04 -19.28 4.71
C ILE A 412 14.81 -18.39 4.54
N GLU A 413 13.73 -18.77 5.22
CA GLU A 413 12.40 -18.17 5.07
C GLU A 413 12.43 -16.66 5.33
N GLU A 414 13.11 -16.20 6.39
CA GLU A 414 13.20 -14.78 6.79
C GLU A 414 13.74 -13.87 5.69
N LYS A 415 14.66 -14.38 4.88
CA LYS A 415 15.27 -13.66 3.74
C LYS A 415 14.61 -14.00 2.41
N GLY A 416 13.70 -14.98 2.39
CA GLY A 416 13.25 -15.60 1.15
C GLY A 416 14.41 -16.13 0.31
N ARG A 417 15.48 -16.64 0.95
CA ARG A 417 16.70 -17.07 0.25
C ARG A 417 16.68 -18.57 0.01
N VAL A 418 16.87 -18.96 -1.25
CA VAL A 418 17.04 -20.37 -1.65
C VAL A 418 18.47 -20.59 -2.10
N ILE A 419 19.16 -21.55 -1.50
CA ILE A 419 20.48 -22.02 -1.90
C ILE A 419 20.36 -23.49 -2.31
N MET A 420 20.52 -23.80 -3.59
CA MET A 420 20.37 -25.20 -4.03
C MET A 420 21.06 -25.51 -5.36
N LYS A 421 21.44 -26.77 -5.55
CA LYS A 421 22.00 -27.26 -6.83
C LYS A 421 20.99 -28.09 -7.60
N ILE A 422 20.75 -27.75 -8.85
CA ILE A 422 19.78 -28.42 -9.73
C ILE A 422 20.47 -29.58 -10.44
N LYS A 423 20.18 -30.82 -10.00
CA LYS A 423 20.89 -32.04 -10.42
C LYS A 423 20.35 -32.67 -11.70
N SER A 424 19.13 -32.34 -12.10
CA SER A 424 18.51 -32.93 -13.29
C SER A 424 17.50 -32.01 -13.97
N ARG A 425 17.14 -32.31 -15.22
CA ARG A 425 16.09 -31.60 -15.96
C ARG A 425 14.70 -31.74 -15.32
N ALA A 426 14.40 -32.90 -14.74
CA ALA A 426 13.15 -33.14 -14.06
C ALA A 426 13.03 -32.25 -12.82
N MET A 427 14.11 -32.19 -12.03
CA MET A 427 14.23 -31.29 -10.89
C MET A 427 14.10 -29.82 -11.30
N ALA A 428 14.78 -29.40 -12.38
CA ALA A 428 14.67 -28.04 -12.90
C ALA A 428 13.21 -27.68 -13.24
N LYS A 429 12.51 -28.55 -13.98
CA LYS A 429 11.12 -28.35 -14.36
C LYS A 429 10.20 -28.21 -13.15
N GLU A 430 10.40 -29.05 -12.15
CA GLU A 430 9.59 -29.02 -10.94
C GLU A 430 9.88 -27.77 -10.10
N PHE A 431 11.16 -27.41 -9.94
CA PHE A 431 11.55 -26.19 -9.28
C PHE A 431 10.93 -24.96 -9.94
N TYR A 432 10.97 -24.88 -11.28
CA TYR A 432 10.38 -23.78 -12.04
C TYR A 432 8.87 -23.69 -11.87
N ARG A 433 8.19 -24.84 -11.78
CA ARG A 433 6.75 -24.92 -11.52
C ARG A 433 6.42 -24.35 -10.14
N ILE A 434 7.21 -24.70 -9.12
CA ILE A 434 7.06 -24.17 -7.76
C ILE A 434 7.32 -22.65 -7.75
N MET A 435 8.42 -22.21 -8.36
CA MET A 435 8.75 -20.79 -8.51
C MET A 435 7.63 -19.97 -9.17
N SER A 436 6.97 -20.55 -10.17
CA SER A 436 5.90 -19.88 -10.91
C SER A 436 4.61 -19.72 -10.11
N LYS A 437 4.46 -20.42 -8.96
CA LYS A 437 3.29 -20.30 -8.07
C LYS A 437 3.40 -19.12 -7.08
N ASN A 438 4.30 -18.16 -7.33
CA ASN A 438 4.57 -17.00 -6.48
C ASN A 438 5.12 -17.35 -5.09
N CYS A 439 6.06 -18.29 -4.99
CA CYS A 439 6.80 -18.47 -3.74
C CYS A 439 7.66 -17.23 -3.48
N GLY A 440 7.74 -16.79 -2.22
CA GLY A 440 8.45 -15.58 -1.76
C GLY A 440 9.97 -15.61 -1.87
N ILE A 441 10.52 -16.18 -2.94
CA ILE A 441 11.95 -16.21 -3.20
C ILE A 441 12.41 -14.81 -3.62
N GLN A 442 13.21 -14.18 -2.77
CA GLN A 442 13.84 -12.89 -3.02
C GLN A 442 15.31 -13.05 -3.41
N GLU A 443 15.98 -14.06 -2.86
CA GLU A 443 17.37 -14.36 -3.15
C GLU A 443 17.49 -15.80 -3.66
N LEU A 444 18.11 -15.97 -4.82
CA LEU A 444 18.33 -17.29 -5.41
C LEU A 444 19.81 -17.52 -5.66
N GLU A 445 20.38 -18.49 -4.97
CA GLU A 445 21.71 -19.02 -5.23
C GLU A 445 21.60 -20.44 -5.79
N THR A 446 21.99 -20.62 -7.05
CA THR A 446 21.85 -21.92 -7.70
C THR A 446 22.95 -22.27 -8.69
N ALA A 447 23.10 -23.57 -8.93
CA ALA A 447 24.03 -24.15 -9.88
C ALA A 447 23.37 -25.32 -10.61
N PHE A 448 23.64 -25.45 -11.91
CA PHE A 448 23.24 -26.66 -12.65
C PHE A 448 24.34 -27.72 -12.49
N GLU A 449 24.00 -28.91 -11.98
CA GLU A 449 24.90 -30.08 -11.92
C GLU A 449 24.69 -31.05 -13.10
N PHE A 450 23.86 -30.66 -14.07
CA PHE A 450 23.69 -31.37 -15.35
C PHE A 450 24.03 -30.45 -16.51
N ASN A 451 24.25 -31.05 -17.69
CA ASN A 451 24.48 -30.33 -18.95
C ASN A 451 23.22 -29.57 -19.37
N ALA A 452 23.05 -28.35 -18.85
CA ALA A 452 21.91 -27.48 -19.11
C ALA A 452 22.02 -26.91 -20.52
N SER A 453 20.98 -27.12 -21.33
CA SER A 453 20.92 -26.57 -22.69
C SER A 453 20.52 -25.10 -22.68
N LEU A 454 20.77 -24.39 -23.78
CA LEU A 454 20.30 -23.02 -23.97
C LEU A 454 18.78 -22.88 -23.75
N LYS A 455 17.99 -23.87 -24.20
CA LYS A 455 16.54 -23.90 -23.95
C LYS A 455 16.19 -24.00 -22.46
N THR A 456 16.99 -24.73 -21.68
CA THR A 456 16.81 -24.81 -20.22
C THR A 456 17.07 -23.46 -19.57
N LEU A 457 18.11 -22.77 -20.03
CA LEU A 457 18.47 -21.43 -19.54
C LEU A 457 17.45 -20.36 -19.93
N ASP A 458 16.83 -20.49 -21.12
CA ASP A 458 15.75 -19.59 -21.56
C ASP A 458 14.48 -19.72 -20.72
N VAL A 459 14.10 -20.96 -20.37
CA VAL A 459 13.00 -21.20 -19.42
C VAL A 459 13.36 -20.67 -18.04
N PHE A 460 14.58 -20.93 -17.55
CA PHE A 460 15.07 -20.39 -16.29
C PHE A 460 14.99 -18.86 -16.25
N SER A 461 15.51 -18.20 -17.28
CA SER A 461 15.44 -16.75 -17.44
C SER A 461 14.01 -16.24 -17.43
N SER A 462 13.10 -16.90 -18.12
CA SER A 462 11.69 -16.50 -18.15
C SER A 462 11.00 -16.67 -16.79
N VAL A 463 11.35 -17.70 -16.02
CA VAL A 463 10.82 -17.94 -14.67
C VAL A 463 11.40 -16.93 -13.68
N VAL A 464 12.71 -16.74 -13.66
CA VAL A 464 13.40 -15.75 -12.82
C VAL A 464 12.91 -14.34 -13.11
N THR A 465 12.73 -14.01 -14.39
CA THR A 465 12.20 -12.70 -14.83
C THR A 465 10.73 -12.52 -14.55
N LYS A 466 9.99 -13.55 -14.13
CA LYS A 466 8.61 -13.45 -13.62
C LYS A 466 8.55 -13.49 -12.09
N ALA A 467 9.43 -14.26 -11.45
CA ALA A 467 9.57 -14.37 -10.00
C ALA A 467 10.01 -13.04 -9.36
N ASN A 468 9.82 -12.94 -8.05
CA ASN A 468 10.16 -11.76 -7.23
C ASN A 468 11.63 -11.76 -6.75
N ILE A 469 12.54 -12.22 -7.61
CA ILE A 469 13.98 -12.32 -7.29
C ILE A 469 14.64 -10.94 -7.41
N LEU A 470 15.33 -10.55 -6.36
CA LEU A 470 16.14 -9.33 -6.26
C LEU A 470 17.63 -9.63 -6.39
N SER A 471 18.07 -10.76 -5.83
CA SER A 471 19.46 -11.19 -5.84
C SER A 471 19.58 -12.56 -6.48
N LEU A 472 20.37 -12.66 -7.54
CA LEU A 472 20.62 -13.92 -8.24
C LEU A 472 22.11 -14.24 -8.24
N SER A 473 22.48 -15.37 -7.63
CA SER A 473 23.78 -16.00 -7.80
C SER A 473 23.62 -17.26 -8.64
N LEU A 474 24.27 -17.32 -9.80
CA LEU A 474 24.18 -18.43 -10.73
C LEU A 474 25.57 -18.94 -11.11
N ASN A 475 25.80 -20.23 -10.95
CA ASN A 475 27.01 -20.90 -11.41
C ASN A 475 26.76 -21.65 -12.74
N GLY A 476 27.45 -21.20 -13.78
CA GLY A 476 27.32 -21.66 -15.16
C GLY A 476 28.24 -22.81 -15.58
N GLN A 477 28.95 -23.47 -14.65
CA GLN A 477 29.97 -24.48 -14.97
C GLN A 477 29.50 -25.59 -15.93
N ASN A 478 28.24 -26.01 -15.84
CA ASN A 478 27.65 -27.08 -16.66
C ASN A 478 26.64 -26.59 -17.70
N ILE A 479 26.69 -25.32 -18.10
CA ILE A 479 25.85 -24.80 -19.19
C ILE A 479 26.50 -25.13 -20.53
N ASN A 480 25.85 -26.00 -21.31
CA ASN A 480 26.30 -26.37 -22.64
C ASN A 480 25.67 -25.43 -23.68
N VAL A 481 26.52 -24.56 -24.21
CA VAL A 481 26.18 -23.55 -25.20
C VAL A 481 26.14 -24.09 -26.64
N GLY A 482 26.77 -25.24 -26.89
CA GLY A 482 27.04 -25.73 -28.25
C GLY A 482 27.93 -24.77 -29.07
N ASN A 483 28.28 -25.15 -30.30
CA ASN A 483 29.08 -24.30 -31.21
C ASN A 483 28.25 -23.15 -31.83
N THR A 484 27.23 -22.66 -31.14
CA THR A 484 26.37 -21.59 -31.67
C THR A 484 27.10 -20.25 -31.62
N THR A 485 26.80 -19.37 -32.58
CA THR A 485 27.39 -18.03 -32.63
C THR A 485 27.11 -17.29 -31.31
N CYS A 486 28.18 -16.75 -30.73
CA CYS A 486 28.24 -16.33 -29.33
C CYS A 486 27.17 -15.29 -28.91
N SER A 487 26.61 -14.52 -29.85
CA SER A 487 25.57 -13.53 -29.55
C SER A 487 24.23 -14.12 -29.13
N ARG A 488 23.88 -15.35 -29.57
CA ARG A 488 22.61 -16.00 -29.20
C ARG A 488 22.70 -16.76 -27.88
N THR A 489 23.90 -17.22 -27.56
CA THR A 489 24.22 -18.01 -26.37
C THR A 489 23.79 -17.35 -25.07
N PHE A 490 24.09 -16.06 -24.92
CA PHE A 490 23.89 -15.37 -23.65
C PHE A 490 22.58 -14.58 -23.61
N GLY A 491 21.72 -14.70 -24.63
CA GLY A 491 20.41 -14.03 -24.68
C GLY A 491 19.59 -14.20 -23.39
N PRO A 492 19.45 -15.41 -22.84
CA PRO A 492 18.76 -15.62 -21.56
C PRO A 492 19.41 -14.92 -20.37
N ILE A 493 20.74 -14.86 -20.32
CA ILE A 493 21.50 -14.17 -19.26
C ILE A 493 21.34 -12.66 -19.41
N MET A 494 21.44 -12.13 -20.63
CA MET A 494 21.18 -10.71 -20.90
C MET A 494 19.76 -10.32 -20.54
N LYS A 495 18.76 -11.18 -20.81
CA LYS A 495 17.37 -10.99 -20.39
C LYS A 495 17.23 -10.90 -18.86
N ILE A 496 18.02 -11.68 -18.12
CA ILE A 496 18.10 -11.60 -16.66
C ILE A 496 18.80 -10.29 -16.24
N MET A 497 19.93 -9.93 -16.84
CA MET A 497 20.67 -8.71 -16.51
C MET A 497 19.91 -7.42 -16.83
N CYS A 498 19.10 -7.43 -17.89
CA CYS A 498 18.23 -6.31 -18.25
C CYS A 498 16.94 -6.27 -17.40
N ASN A 499 16.70 -7.25 -16.54
CA ASN A 499 15.56 -7.23 -15.64
C ASN A 499 15.81 -6.22 -14.51
N LYS A 500 15.14 -5.07 -14.59
CA LYS A 500 15.23 -3.97 -13.61
C LYS A 500 14.89 -4.37 -12.17
N ARG A 501 14.27 -5.53 -11.95
CA ARG A 501 13.93 -6.04 -10.61
C ARG A 501 15.11 -6.68 -9.89
N ILE A 502 16.07 -7.23 -10.65
CA ILE A 502 17.21 -7.92 -10.08
C ILE A 502 18.29 -6.86 -9.81
N GLN A 503 18.47 -6.57 -8.53
CA GLN A 503 19.38 -5.54 -8.02
C GLN A 503 20.82 -6.05 -7.94
N SER A 504 21.00 -7.34 -7.68
CA SER A 504 22.31 -7.97 -7.57
C SER A 504 22.37 -9.24 -8.40
N ILE A 505 23.41 -9.35 -9.24
CA ILE A 505 23.67 -10.53 -10.06
C ILE A 505 25.11 -10.96 -9.86
N GLN A 506 25.31 -12.20 -9.44
CA GLN A 506 26.60 -12.85 -9.38
C GLN A 506 26.61 -14.02 -10.36
N LEU A 507 27.45 -13.93 -11.40
CA LEU A 507 27.63 -15.00 -12.38
C LEU A 507 29.01 -15.64 -12.18
N GLN A 508 29.04 -16.95 -11.95
CA GLN A 508 30.28 -17.70 -11.77
C GLN A 508 30.45 -18.74 -12.88
N ASN A 509 31.69 -18.98 -13.32
CA ASN A 509 32.03 -20.03 -14.30
C ASN A 509 31.28 -19.96 -15.65
N PHE A 510 30.85 -18.77 -16.07
CA PHE A 510 30.35 -18.53 -17.43
C PHE A 510 31.53 -18.31 -18.38
N LYS A 511 31.98 -19.38 -19.03
CA LYS A 511 33.00 -19.28 -20.09
C LYS A 511 32.50 -18.33 -21.18
N ASP A 512 33.41 -17.51 -21.70
CA ASP A 512 33.18 -16.62 -22.86
C ASP A 512 32.16 -15.47 -22.67
N LEU A 513 31.47 -15.36 -21.53
CA LEU A 513 30.53 -14.26 -21.27
C LEU A 513 31.21 -12.88 -21.33
N HIS A 514 32.43 -12.78 -20.80
CA HIS A 514 33.24 -11.56 -20.78
C HIS A 514 33.64 -11.05 -22.17
N LEU A 515 33.64 -11.91 -23.19
CA LEU A 515 33.95 -11.51 -24.58
C LEU A 515 32.80 -10.71 -25.23
N HIS A 516 31.65 -10.62 -24.57
CA HIS A 516 30.43 -10.02 -25.14
C HIS A 516 29.86 -8.84 -24.35
N THR A 517 30.37 -8.61 -23.15
CA THR A 517 30.14 -7.34 -22.47
C THR A 517 31.10 -6.33 -23.11
N ASN A 518 30.67 -5.67 -24.20
CA ASN A 518 31.30 -4.44 -24.67
C ASN A 518 31.03 -3.35 -23.62
N VAL A 519 31.67 -3.47 -22.46
CA VAL A 519 31.83 -2.35 -21.55
C VAL A 519 32.85 -1.46 -22.25
N PRO A 520 32.48 -0.24 -22.67
CA PRO A 520 33.49 0.69 -23.16
C PRO A 520 34.54 0.81 -22.06
N THR A 521 35.77 0.40 -22.36
CA THR A 521 36.92 0.63 -21.48
C THR A 521 37.02 2.13 -21.30
N VAL A 522 36.57 2.63 -20.15
CA VAL A 522 36.85 4.00 -19.74
C VAL A 522 38.35 4.04 -19.54
N ASP A 523 39.04 4.66 -20.49
CA ASP A 523 40.47 4.88 -20.41
C ASP A 523 40.73 5.90 -19.29
N VAL A 524 41.12 5.43 -18.11
CA VAL A 524 41.41 6.27 -16.93
C VAL A 524 42.80 6.94 -17.06
N SER A 525 43.38 6.98 -18.25
CA SER A 525 44.76 7.41 -18.46
C SER A 525 44.95 8.94 -18.59
N ASP A 526 43.89 9.75 -18.58
CA ASP A 526 43.98 11.19 -18.91
C ASP A 526 43.66 12.17 -17.77
N GLN A 527 43.71 11.75 -16.49
CA GLN A 527 43.77 12.69 -15.36
C GLN A 527 44.68 12.19 -14.24
N LEU A 528 45.97 12.50 -14.36
CA LEU A 528 46.91 12.68 -13.25
C LEU A 528 47.69 13.98 -13.45
#